data_AF-A0A1Q8Z5K2-F1
#
_entry.id   AF-A0A1Q8Z5K2-F1
#
_cell.length_a   1.000
_cell.length_b   1.000
_cell.length_c   1.000
_cell.angle_alpha   90.00
_cell.angle_beta   90.00
_cell.angle_gamma   90.00
#
_symmetry.space_group_name_H-M   'P 1'
#
loop_
_entity.id
_entity.type
_entity.pdbx_description
1 polymer ?
#
loop_
_entity_poly.entity_id
_entity_poly.type
_entity_poly.pdbx_seq_one_letter_code
_entity_poly.pdbx_strand_id
1 'polypeptide(L)'
;MQDQPSPESAGADTSNALAKEIRTLVEAVTKAVILVGQNHDRDNALIIRDQLRQLPDAFTTEVLNGMILNLVKIDPELCRWFIVDVFLQDANLEGKADVAERINLLLDDLRSL
;
A
#
# COMPACT_ATOMS: atom_id res chain seq x y z
N MET A 1 49.05 3.61 -14.93
CA MET A 1 48.02 4.21 -14.05
C MET A 1 46.83 3.28 -14.14
N GLN A 2 46.56 2.52 -13.07
CA GLN A 2 45.37 1.67 -12.97
C GLN A 2 44.30 2.52 -12.29
N ASP A 3 43.30 2.96 -13.05
CA ASP A 3 42.09 3.57 -12.50
C ASP A 3 41.30 2.45 -11.80
N GLN A 4 41.35 2.45 -10.46
CA GLN A 4 40.41 1.69 -9.65
C GLN A 4 39.03 2.37 -9.76
N PRO A 5 37.93 1.65 -10.02
CA PRO A 5 36.61 2.23 -9.89
C PRO A 5 36.30 2.48 -8.41
N SER A 6 35.97 3.73 -8.07
CA SER A 6 35.55 4.14 -6.73
C SER A 6 34.31 3.35 -6.26
N PRO A 7 34.21 2.99 -4.97
CA PRO A 7 33.09 2.20 -4.42
C PRO A 7 31.78 2.99 -4.23
N GLU A 8 31.72 4.25 -4.66
CA GLU A 8 30.57 5.13 -4.40
C GLU A 8 29.40 4.97 -5.41
N SER A 9 29.58 4.31 -6.55
CA SER A 9 28.50 4.15 -7.55
C SER A 9 27.53 3.00 -7.24
N ALA A 10 27.90 2.03 -6.41
CA ALA A 10 27.05 0.87 -6.13
C ALA A 10 25.83 1.19 -5.24
N GLY A 11 25.93 2.20 -4.37
CA GLY A 11 24.86 2.53 -3.41
C GLY A 11 23.66 3.27 -4.00
N ALA A 12 23.86 4.07 -5.06
CA ALA A 12 22.79 4.83 -5.70
C ALA A 12 21.92 3.97 -6.62
N ASP A 13 22.54 3.03 -7.34
CA ASP A 13 21.87 2.15 -8.29
C ASP A 13 20.95 1.13 -7.60
N THR A 14 21.35 0.60 -6.44
CA THR A 14 20.52 -0.33 -5.65
C THR A 14 19.30 0.37 -5.02
N SER A 15 19.47 1.60 -4.53
CA SER A 15 18.36 2.38 -3.94
C SER A 15 17.28 2.72 -4.99
N ASN A 16 17.70 3.07 -6.20
CA ASN A 16 16.77 3.38 -7.29
C ASN A 16 16.03 2.12 -7.81
N ALA A 17 16.72 0.97 -7.85
CA ALA A 17 16.12 -0.31 -8.20
C ALA A 17 15.05 -0.71 -7.17
N LEU A 18 15.36 -0.62 -5.87
CA LEU A 18 14.42 -0.94 -4.80
C LEU A 18 13.19 -0.03 -4.84
N ALA A 19 13.38 1.28 -5.03
CA ALA A 19 12.27 2.22 -5.17
C ALA A 19 11.38 1.92 -6.39
N LYS A 20 11.96 1.39 -7.48
CA LYS A 20 11.20 0.94 -8.65
C LYS A 20 10.40 -0.32 -8.35
N GLU A 21 10.97 -1.28 -7.63
CA GLU A 21 10.28 -2.50 -7.21
C GLU A 21 9.11 -2.19 -6.28
N ILE A 22 9.30 -1.32 -5.28
CA ILE A 22 8.22 -0.87 -4.38
C ILE A 22 7.09 -0.22 -5.18
N ARG A 23 7.40 0.70 -6.11
CA ARG A 23 6.39 1.31 -6.98
C ARG A 23 5.62 0.28 -7.81
N THR A 24 6.34 -0.68 -8.39
CA THR A 24 5.74 -1.77 -9.17
C THR A 24 4.80 -2.62 -8.30
N LEU A 25 5.21 -2.92 -7.07
CA LEU A 25 4.39 -3.66 -6.12
C LEU A 25 3.15 -2.87 -5.69
N VAL A 26 3.30 -1.59 -5.37
CA VAL A 26 2.19 -0.68 -5.05
C VAL A 26 1.17 -0.66 -6.19
N GLU A 27 1.61 -0.52 -7.44
CA GLU A 27 0.72 -0.54 -8.60
C GLU A 27 0.01 -1.89 -8.77
N ALA A 28 0.74 -3.00 -8.62
CA ALA A 28 0.19 -4.34 -8.74
C ALA A 28 -0.88 -4.61 -7.67
N VAL A 29 -0.59 -4.28 -6.41
CA VAL A 29 -1.53 -4.42 -5.29
C VAL A 29 -2.74 -3.51 -5.50
N THR A 30 -2.54 -2.25 -5.89
CA THR A 30 -3.65 -1.31 -6.17
C THR A 30 -4.60 -1.90 -7.23
N LYS A 31 -4.06 -2.42 -8.33
CA LYS A 31 -4.86 -3.05 -9.40
C LYS A 31 -5.60 -4.29 -8.90
N ALA A 32 -4.94 -5.13 -8.10
CA ALA A 32 -5.56 -6.31 -7.51
C ALA A 32 -6.73 -5.93 -6.59
N VAL A 33 -6.55 -4.90 -5.74
CA VAL A 33 -7.61 -4.39 -4.86
C VAL A 33 -8.79 -3.83 -5.66
N ILE A 34 -8.54 -3.09 -6.73
CA ILE A 34 -9.60 -2.61 -7.65
C ILE A 34 -10.38 -3.79 -8.24
N LEU A 35 -9.68 -4.81 -8.72
CA LEU A 35 -10.32 -5.97 -9.36
C LEU A 35 -11.20 -6.75 -8.38
N VAL A 36 -10.73 -7.01 -7.16
CA VAL A 36 -11.55 -7.71 -6.15
C VAL A 36 -12.67 -6.81 -5.64
N GLY A 37 -12.45 -5.50 -5.58
CA GLY A 37 -13.43 -4.49 -5.19
C GLY A 37 -14.64 -4.45 -6.12
N GLN A 38 -14.41 -4.48 -7.44
CA GLN A 38 -15.47 -4.46 -8.46
C GLN A 38 -16.46 -5.61 -8.34
N ASN A 39 -16.00 -6.77 -7.88
CA ASN A 39 -16.83 -7.97 -7.71
C ASN A 39 -17.24 -8.23 -6.25
N HIS A 40 -16.82 -7.36 -5.32
CA HIS A 40 -16.92 -7.58 -3.88
C HIS A 40 -16.41 -8.97 -3.45
N ASP A 41 -15.35 -9.42 -4.09
CA ASP A 41 -14.75 -10.74 -3.87
C ASP A 41 -13.90 -10.72 -2.60
N ARG A 42 -14.56 -11.04 -1.48
CA ARG A 42 -13.95 -11.01 -0.15
C ARG A 42 -12.83 -12.04 -0.01
N ASP A 43 -12.98 -13.22 -0.59
CA ASP A 43 -12.00 -14.30 -0.45
C ASP A 43 -10.67 -13.91 -1.11
N ASN A 44 -10.73 -13.38 -2.33
CA ASN A 44 -9.53 -12.88 -3.00
C ASN A 44 -8.95 -11.64 -2.32
N ALA A 45 -9.77 -10.78 -1.71
CA ALA A 45 -9.29 -9.66 -0.92
C ALA A 45 -8.50 -10.13 0.34
N LEU A 46 -8.95 -11.21 0.98
CA LEU A 46 -8.24 -11.83 2.11
C LEU A 46 -6.91 -12.46 1.67
N ILE A 47 -6.85 -13.06 0.47
CA ILE A 47 -5.59 -13.56 -0.10
C ILE A 47 -4.59 -12.41 -0.30
N ILE A 48 -5.03 -11.26 -0.84
CA ILE A 48 -4.17 -10.08 -1.01
C ILE A 48 -3.67 -9.59 0.36
N ARG A 49 -4.55 -9.50 1.36
CA ARG A 49 -4.16 -9.15 2.74
C ARG A 49 -3.08 -10.09 3.27
N ASP A 50 -3.28 -11.40 3.13
CA ASP A 50 -2.35 -12.39 3.67
C ASP A 50 -0.99 -12.32 2.98
N GLN A 51 -0.96 -12.06 1.67
CA GLN A 51 0.27 -11.79 0.93
C GLN A 51 0.98 -10.53 1.41
N LEU A 52 0.24 -9.43 1.63
CA LEU A 52 0.81 -8.19 2.17
C LEU A 52 1.39 -8.40 3.58
N ARG A 53 0.72 -9.19 4.44
CA ARG A 53 1.21 -9.51 5.79
C ARG A 53 2.44 -10.41 5.81
N GLN A 54 2.78 -11.07 4.70
CA GLN A 54 4.03 -11.84 4.58
C GLN A 54 5.24 -10.95 4.27
N LEU A 55 5.03 -9.70 3.89
CA LEU A 55 6.11 -8.74 3.69
C LEU A 55 6.70 -8.30 5.05
N PRO A 56 7.99 -7.93 5.11
CA PRO A 56 8.56 -7.31 6.29
C PRO A 56 7.80 -6.03 6.66
N ASP A 57 7.60 -5.76 7.96
CA ASP A 57 6.75 -4.66 8.45
C ASP A 57 7.01 -3.29 7.80
N ALA A 58 8.29 -2.94 7.59
CA ALA A 58 8.68 -1.70 6.92
C ALA A 58 8.17 -1.64 5.46
N PHE A 59 8.30 -2.75 4.72
CA PHE A 59 7.81 -2.86 3.34
C PHE A 59 6.29 -2.89 3.29
N THR A 60 5.64 -3.61 4.20
CA THR A 60 4.18 -3.60 4.33
C THR A 60 3.67 -2.18 4.51
N THR A 61 4.30 -1.41 5.38
CA THR A 61 3.94 0.00 5.63
C THR A 61 4.10 0.86 4.39
N GLU A 62 5.21 0.76 3.68
CA GLU A 62 5.44 1.53 2.44
C GLU A 62 4.44 1.18 1.33
N VAL A 63 4.17 -0.12 1.14
CA VAL A 63 3.21 -0.58 0.13
C VAL A 63 1.80 -0.13 0.47
N LEU A 64 1.38 -0.24 1.74
CA LEU A 64 0.07 0.23 2.19
C LEU A 64 -0.08 1.74 2.00
N ASN A 65 0.92 2.54 2.39
CA ASN A 65 0.87 3.98 2.20
C ASN A 65 0.75 4.36 0.72
N GLY A 66 1.57 3.76 -0.15
CA GLY A 66 1.49 3.99 -1.59
C GLY A 66 0.15 3.57 -2.18
N MET A 67 -0.38 2.42 -1.75
CA MET A 67 -1.68 1.92 -2.19
C MET A 67 -2.82 2.81 -1.71
N ILE A 68 -2.83 3.26 -0.45
CA ILE A 68 -3.84 4.17 0.10
C ILE A 68 -3.84 5.47 -0.72
N LEU A 69 -2.68 6.08 -0.96
CA LEU A 69 -2.57 7.32 -1.74
C LEU A 69 -3.09 7.18 -3.18
N ASN A 70 -2.98 5.99 -3.77
CA ASN A 70 -3.51 5.72 -5.11
C ASN A 70 -5.01 5.41 -5.07
N LEU A 71 -5.45 4.51 -4.19
CA LEU A 71 -6.84 4.08 -4.10
C LEU A 71 -7.75 5.22 -3.69
N VAL A 72 -7.35 6.05 -2.71
CA VAL A 72 -8.15 7.19 -2.28
C VAL A 72 -8.47 8.17 -3.43
N LYS A 73 -7.58 8.30 -4.42
CA LYS A 73 -7.82 9.16 -5.60
C LYS A 73 -8.73 8.51 -6.65
N ILE A 74 -8.80 7.18 -6.66
CA ILE A 74 -9.54 6.39 -7.65
C ILE A 74 -10.93 6.08 -7.12
N ASP A 75 -10.99 5.48 -5.94
CA ASP A 75 -12.18 5.05 -5.23
C ASP A 75 -11.94 5.08 -3.70
N PRO A 76 -12.30 6.22 -3.06
CA PRO A 76 -12.31 6.40 -1.61
C PRO A 76 -12.94 5.28 -0.79
N GLU A 77 -14.11 4.81 -1.23
CA GLU A 77 -14.91 3.84 -0.48
C GLU A 77 -14.26 2.45 -0.58
N LEU A 78 -13.73 2.11 -1.74
CA LEU A 78 -12.92 0.91 -1.92
C LEU A 78 -11.66 0.95 -1.03
N CYS A 79 -10.98 2.08 -0.95
CA CYS A 79 -9.82 2.23 -0.07
C CYS A 79 -10.19 1.96 1.39
N ARG A 80 -11.29 2.57 1.86
CA ARG A 80 -11.78 2.38 3.22
C ARG A 80 -12.15 0.92 3.48
N TRP A 81 -12.92 0.31 2.58
CA TRP A 81 -13.31 -1.08 2.69
C TRP A 81 -12.09 -2.01 2.78
N PHE A 82 -11.12 -1.86 1.87
CA PHE A 82 -9.97 -2.74 1.86
C PHE A 82 -9.11 -2.57 3.13
N ILE A 83 -8.83 -1.34 3.57
CA ILE A 83 -7.99 -1.14 4.75
C ILE A 83 -8.71 -1.56 6.03
N VAL A 84 -9.93 -1.09 6.24
CA VAL A 84 -10.62 -1.25 7.53
C VAL A 84 -11.29 -2.62 7.64
N ASP A 85 -12.00 -3.06 6.60
CA ASP A 85 -12.87 -4.24 6.66
C ASP A 85 -12.14 -5.53 6.26
N VAL A 86 -11.06 -5.42 5.48
CA VAL A 86 -10.24 -6.57 5.04
C VAL A 86 -8.89 -6.58 5.75
N PHE A 87 -8.04 -5.57 5.54
CA PHE A 87 -6.66 -5.61 6.00
C PHE A 87 -6.56 -5.61 7.53
N LEU A 88 -7.33 -4.74 8.18
CA LEU A 88 -7.40 -4.64 9.63
C LEU A 88 -8.42 -5.59 10.25
N GLN A 89 -9.00 -6.56 9.52
CA GLN A 89 -10.08 -7.42 10.02
C GLN A 89 -9.81 -8.04 11.41
N ASP A 90 -8.56 -8.38 11.71
CA ASP A 90 -8.17 -9.04 12.97
C ASP A 90 -7.62 -8.07 14.03
N ALA A 91 -7.53 -6.78 13.71
CA ALA A 91 -7.11 -5.75 14.65
C ALA A 91 -8.20 -5.48 15.70
N ASN A 92 -7.78 -4.98 16.87
CA ASN A 92 -8.69 -4.56 17.92
C ASN A 92 -9.59 -3.38 17.45
N LEU A 93 -10.72 -3.19 18.13
CA LEU A 93 -11.70 -2.17 17.73
C LEU A 93 -11.15 -0.75 17.79
N GLU A 94 -10.31 -0.46 18.79
CA GLU A 94 -9.70 0.86 18.98
C GLU A 94 -8.74 1.20 17.82
N GLY A 95 -7.85 0.29 17.44
CA GLY A 95 -6.94 0.47 16.32
C GLY A 95 -7.65 0.56 14.97
N LYS A 96 -8.74 -0.20 14.78
CA LYS A 96 -9.60 -0.05 13.60
C LYS A 96 -10.25 1.34 13.55
N ALA A 97 -10.75 1.83 14.68
CA ALA A 97 -11.40 3.13 14.75
C ALA A 97 -10.43 4.27 14.43
N ASP A 98 -9.21 4.25 14.98
CA ASP A 98 -8.17 5.24 14.69
C ASP A 98 -7.83 5.29 13.20
N VAL A 99 -7.59 4.14 12.56
CA VAL A 99 -7.27 4.11 11.12
C VAL A 99 -8.47 4.53 10.28
N ALA A 100 -9.69 4.13 10.65
CA ALA A 100 -10.89 4.54 9.95
C ALA A 100 -11.11 6.06 10.01
N GLU A 101 -10.88 6.68 11.18
CA GLU A 101 -10.95 8.13 11.35
C GLU A 101 -9.93 8.84 10.46
N ARG A 102 -8.67 8.37 10.45
CA ARG A 102 -7.62 8.95 9.62
C ARG A 102 -7.91 8.84 8.12
N ILE A 103 -8.49 7.73 7.67
CA ILE A 103 -8.95 7.58 6.29
C ILE A 103 -10.09 8.56 6.01
N ASN A 104 -11.10 8.64 6.89
CA ASN A 104 -12.21 9.56 6.70
C ASN A 104 -11.74 11.03 6.59
N LEU A 105 -10.80 11.47 7.43
CA LEU A 105 -10.20 12.80 7.34
C LEU A 105 -9.53 13.03 5.98
N LEU A 106 -8.76 12.05 5.49
CA LEU A 106 -8.15 12.12 4.16
C LEU A 106 -9.20 12.22 3.05
N LEU A 107 -10.33 11.52 3.17
CA LEU A 107 -11.43 11.59 2.21
C LEU A 107 -12.15 12.94 2.24
N ASP A 108 -12.36 13.50 3.44
CA ASP A 108 -13.00 14.80 3.61
C ASP A 108 -12.12 15.92 3.03
N ASP A 109 -10.80 15.88 3.28
CA ASP A 109 -9.84 16.82 2.70
C ASP A 109 -9.91 16.79 1.15
N LEU A 110 -10.01 15.60 0.55
CA LEU A 110 -10.09 15.46 -0.90
C LEU A 110 -11.42 15.88 -1.50
N ARG A 111 -12.52 15.76 -0.77
CA ARG A 111 -13.84 16.26 -1.19
C ARG A 111 -13.93 17.79 -1.13
N SER A 112 -13.06 18.43 -0.35
CA SER A 112 -13.04 19.88 -0.16
C SER A 112 -12.21 20.66 -1.21
N LEU A 113 -11.47 19.93 -2.06
CA LEU A 113 -10.68 20.46 -3.18
C LEU A 113 -11.49 20.53 -4.48
#